data_AF-A0A024HPA3-F1
#
_entry.id   AF-A0A024HPA3-F1
#
_cell.length_a   1.000
_cell.length_b   1.000
_cell.length_c   1.000
_cell.angle_alpha   90.00
_cell.angle_beta   90.00
_cell.angle_gamma   90.00
#
_symmetry.space_group_name_H-M   'P 1'
#
loop_
_entity.id
_entity.type
_entity.pdbx_description
1 polymer ?
#
loop_
_entity_poly.entity_id
_entity_poly.type
_entity_poly.pdbx_seq_one_letter_code
_entity_poly.pdbx_strand_id
1 'polypeptide(L)'
;MLTGEELGAAIELARLKKKVTKKKLAEDFNVKPPSVQGWVKTGRIDKSKLMDLIEYFQDVVGPEHWGLRPGTTFGGGSETYSLDEVVEATSEEFDELLAQLNEAKKKASPKSQQTISRMIGMAERGELDDSAWKLINDLLTELAKK
;
A
#
# COMPACT_ATOMS: atom_id res chain seq x y z
N MET A 1 12.64 3.41 5.43
CA MET A 1 11.65 3.99 6.35
C MET A 1 11.94 5.47 6.52
N LEU A 2 10.91 6.31 6.51
CA LEU A 2 11.03 7.74 6.79
C LEU A 2 11.48 7.96 8.24
N THR A 3 12.23 9.04 8.48
CA THR A 3 12.72 9.41 9.81
C THR A 3 12.64 10.92 10.00
N GLY A 4 12.72 11.38 11.25
CA GLY A 4 12.73 12.82 11.54
C GLY A 4 11.48 13.55 11.06
N GLU A 5 11.63 14.77 10.55
CA GLU A 5 10.51 15.62 10.15
C GLU A 5 9.63 14.99 9.06
N GLU A 6 10.21 14.20 8.14
CA GLU A 6 9.46 13.49 7.09
C GLU A 6 8.50 12.45 7.68
N LEU A 7 8.93 11.73 8.72
CA LEU A 7 8.07 10.80 9.44
C LEU A 7 6.95 11.55 10.17
N GLY A 8 7.27 12.69 10.79
CA GLY A 8 6.25 13.53 11.45
C GLY A 8 5.17 14.02 10.48
N ALA A 9 5.57 14.47 9.29
CA ALA A 9 4.66 14.84 8.22
C ALA A 9 3.81 13.64 7.75
N ALA A 10 4.42 12.46 7.57
CA ALA A 10 3.70 11.25 7.21
C ALA A 10 2.63 10.87 8.25
N ILE A 11 2.94 10.98 9.55
CA ILE A 11 1.98 10.76 10.64
C ILE A 11 0.82 11.75 10.56
N GLU A 12 1.08 13.03 10.28
CA GLU A 12 0.01 14.03 10.14
C GLU A 12 -0.89 13.75 8.94
N LEU A 13 -0.32 13.38 7.80
CA LEU A 13 -1.07 13.02 6.60
C LEU A 13 -1.94 11.78 6.82
N ALA A 14 -1.39 10.73 7.45
CA ALA A 14 -2.15 9.52 7.78
C ALA A 14 -3.32 9.83 8.73
N ARG A 15 -3.08 10.67 9.74
CA ARG A 15 -4.11 11.15 10.67
C ARG A 15 -5.22 11.91 9.95
N LEU A 16 -4.87 12.80 9.02
CA LEU A 16 -5.84 13.57 8.24
C LEU A 16 -6.69 12.66 7.33
N LYS A 17 -6.06 11.66 6.69
CA LYS A 17 -6.78 10.65 5.89
C LYS A 17 -7.78 9.84 6.72
N LYS A 18 -7.35 9.37 7.91
CA LYS A 18 -8.23 8.65 8.85
C LYS A 18 -9.24 9.55 9.58
N LYS A 19 -9.12 10.88 9.44
CA LYS A 19 -9.94 11.89 10.13
C LYS A 19 -9.92 11.79 11.66
N VAL A 20 -8.78 11.36 12.22
CA VAL A 20 -8.60 11.22 13.68
C VAL A 20 -8.03 12.51 14.28
N THR A 21 -8.48 12.91 15.46
CA THR A 21 -7.91 14.09 16.15
C THR A 21 -6.62 13.71 16.89
N LYS A 22 -5.69 14.66 17.10
CA LYS A 22 -4.45 14.42 17.87
C LYS A 22 -4.75 13.91 19.29
N LYS A 23 -5.86 14.37 19.89
CA LYS A 23 -6.35 13.91 21.19
C LYS A 23 -6.81 12.45 21.14
N LYS A 24 -7.65 12.10 20.16
CA LYS A 24 -8.12 10.71 20.01
C LYS A 24 -6.96 9.75 19.72
N LEU A 25 -5.99 10.16 18.89
CA LEU A 25 -4.80 9.36 18.65
C LEU A 25 -3.99 9.15 19.93
N ALA A 26 -3.91 10.16 20.81
CA ALA A 26 -3.23 10.03 22.09
C ALA A 26 -3.96 9.04 23.02
N GLU A 27 -5.29 9.08 23.05
CA GLU A 27 -6.14 8.16 23.81
C GLU A 27 -6.00 6.71 23.29
N ASP A 28 -6.10 6.50 21.97
CA ASP A 28 -6.00 5.18 21.34
C ASP A 28 -4.61 4.53 21.57
N PHE A 29 -3.54 5.34 21.66
CA PHE A 29 -2.17 4.87 21.92
C PHE A 29 -1.77 4.89 23.41
N ASN A 30 -2.71 5.26 24.30
CA ASN A 30 -2.49 5.46 25.73
C ASN A 30 -1.25 6.33 26.04
N VAL A 31 -1.09 7.43 25.31
CA VAL A 31 -0.01 8.40 25.49
C VAL A 31 -0.56 9.78 25.85
N LYS A 32 0.31 10.67 26.35
CA LYS A 32 -0.09 12.04 26.64
C LYS A 32 -0.25 12.83 25.31
N PRO A 33 -1.21 13.76 25.21
CA PRO A 33 -1.38 14.58 24.00
C PRO A 33 -0.11 15.32 23.50
N PRO A 34 0.77 15.85 24.39
CA PRO A 34 2.05 16.42 23.95
C PRO A 34 2.98 15.43 23.25
N SER A 35 2.89 14.14 23.55
CA SER A 35 3.70 13.10 22.88
C SER A 35 3.33 13.00 21.40
N VAL A 36 2.03 12.93 21.08
CA VAL A 36 1.54 12.92 19.69
C VAL A 36 1.92 14.21 18.96
N GLN A 37 1.90 15.35 19.65
CA GLN A 37 2.38 16.60 19.09
C GLN A 37 3.87 16.53 18.74
N GLY A 38 4.69 15.91 19.60
CA GLY A 38 6.10 15.65 19.34
C GLY A 38 6.34 14.73 18.14
N TRP A 39 5.53 13.68 18.00
CA TRP A 39 5.59 12.75 16.87
C TRP A 39 5.34 13.47 15.55
N VAL A 40 4.25 14.25 15.49
CA VAL A 40 3.91 15.01 14.28
C VAL A 40 4.94 16.10 13.97
N LYS A 41 5.47 16.78 14.99
CA LYS A 41 6.39 17.91 14.80
C LYS A 41 7.82 17.50 14.45
N THR A 42 8.31 16.40 15.04
CA THR A 42 9.74 16.03 14.97
C THR A 42 10.00 14.61 14.47
N GLY A 43 8.94 13.80 14.31
CA GLY A 43 9.04 12.38 13.99
C GLY A 43 9.74 11.53 15.05
N ARG A 44 9.97 12.07 16.25
CA ARG A 44 10.59 11.32 17.35
C ARG A 44 9.55 10.42 18.01
N ILE A 45 9.52 9.17 17.59
CA ILE A 45 8.66 8.11 18.13
C ILE A 45 9.49 6.85 18.37
N ASP A 46 9.19 6.13 19.45
CA ASP A 46 9.83 4.85 19.74
C ASP A 46 9.47 3.81 18.67
N LYS A 47 10.43 2.94 18.33
CA LYS A 47 10.26 1.93 17.27
C LYS A 47 9.04 1.05 17.50
N SER A 48 8.78 0.61 18.73
CA SER A 48 7.60 -0.22 19.06
C SER A 48 6.29 0.52 18.73
N LYS A 49 6.16 1.77 19.18
CA LYS A 49 4.97 2.59 18.91
C LYS A 49 4.81 2.94 17.44
N LEU A 50 5.91 3.05 16.71
CA LEU A 50 5.88 3.26 15.26
C LEU A 50 5.28 2.06 14.53
N MET A 51 5.57 0.82 14.95
CA MET A 51 4.94 -0.37 14.38
C MET A 51 3.44 -0.38 14.65
N ASP A 52 3.04 -0.16 15.90
CA ASP A 52 1.64 -0.07 16.30
C ASP A 52 0.91 1.02 15.48
N LEU A 53 1.61 2.12 15.18
CA LEU A 53 1.07 3.23 14.40
C LEU A 53 0.88 2.88 12.93
N ILE A 54 1.84 2.16 12.33
CA ILE A 54 1.71 1.66 10.95
C ILE A 54 0.52 0.71 10.85
N GLU A 55 0.40 -0.22 11.79
CA GLU A 55 -0.72 -1.16 11.85
C GLU A 55 -2.05 -0.43 12.05
N TYR A 56 -2.09 0.57 12.94
CA TYR A 56 -3.29 1.37 13.18
C TYR A 56 -3.75 2.13 11.94
N PHE A 57 -2.86 2.53 11.03
CA PHE A 57 -3.19 3.29 9.82
C PHE A 57 -3.16 2.46 8.53
N GLN A 58 -2.99 1.14 8.62
CA GLN A 58 -2.93 0.25 7.44
C GLN A 58 -4.20 0.30 6.57
N ASP A 59 -5.33 0.68 7.17
CA ASP A 59 -6.62 0.85 6.51
C ASP A 59 -6.71 2.09 5.62
N VAL A 60 -5.79 3.05 5.78
CA VAL A 60 -5.81 4.34 5.06
C VAL A 60 -4.52 4.68 4.32
N VAL A 61 -3.40 4.09 4.71
CA VAL A 61 -2.09 4.30 4.07
C VAL A 61 -1.29 3.00 4.02
N GLY A 62 -0.75 2.70 2.85
CA GLY A 62 0.12 1.53 2.65
C GLY A 62 1.56 1.73 3.16
N PRO A 63 2.40 0.67 3.11
CA PRO A 63 3.79 0.70 3.56
C PRO A 63 4.64 1.80 2.92
N GLU A 64 4.39 2.13 1.65
CA GLU A 64 5.07 3.17 0.90
C GLU A 64 4.98 4.56 1.57
N HIS A 65 3.85 4.83 2.24
CA HIS A 65 3.62 6.09 2.97
C HIS A 65 4.62 6.30 4.11
N TRP A 66 5.19 5.20 4.62
CA TRP A 66 6.19 5.19 5.67
C TRP A 66 7.61 5.07 5.11
N GLY A 67 7.78 5.17 3.77
CA GLY A 67 9.05 4.99 3.07
C GLY A 67 9.56 3.56 3.18
N LEU A 68 8.65 2.58 3.21
CA LEU A 68 8.93 1.16 3.18
C LEU A 68 8.63 0.64 1.80
N ARG A 69 9.63 0.00 1.17
CA ARG A 69 9.41 -0.70 -0.08
C ARG A 69 8.66 -2.01 0.18
N PRO A 70 7.92 -2.55 -0.80
CA PRO A 70 7.31 -3.87 -0.69
C PRO A 70 8.45 -4.88 -0.48
N GLY A 71 8.38 -5.67 0.58
CA GLY A 71 9.43 -6.64 0.96
C GLY A 71 10.39 -6.21 2.08
N THR A 72 10.22 -5.03 2.68
CA THR A 72 11.03 -4.63 3.86
C THR A 72 10.45 -5.27 5.14
N THR A 73 10.92 -6.46 5.51
CA THR A 73 10.51 -7.15 6.76
C THR A 73 11.14 -6.50 7.99
N PHE A 74 10.36 -6.15 9.00
CA PHE A 74 10.86 -5.61 10.25
C PHE A 74 11.23 -6.74 11.23
N GLY A 75 12.53 -6.90 11.49
CA GLY A 75 13.00 -7.86 12.49
C GLY A 75 12.57 -7.49 13.91
N GLY A 76 11.82 -8.41 14.54
CA GLY A 76 11.71 -8.52 16.00
C GLY A 76 10.39 -9.09 16.54
N GLY A 77 10.13 -10.39 16.37
CA GLY A 77 9.12 -11.10 17.17
C GLY A 77 8.45 -12.32 16.52
N SER A 78 9.19 -13.43 16.41
CA SER A 78 8.70 -14.83 16.49
C SER A 78 7.25 -15.13 16.08
N GLU A 79 6.96 -15.06 14.80
CA GLU A 79 6.39 -16.22 14.11
C GLU A 79 7.29 -16.45 12.90
N THR A 80 8.16 -17.46 13.00
CA THR A 80 8.76 -18.06 11.81
C THR A 80 7.62 -18.74 11.07
N TYR A 81 6.83 -17.95 10.35
CA TYR A 81 6.22 -18.42 9.12
C TYR A 81 7.39 -18.58 8.17
N SER A 82 7.82 -19.84 8.03
CA SER A 82 8.75 -20.25 7.01
C SER A 82 8.28 -19.63 5.69
N LEU A 83 9.09 -18.71 5.16
CA LEU A 83 8.98 -18.17 3.81
C LEU A 83 9.31 -19.23 2.74
N ASP A 84 9.14 -20.51 3.08
CA ASP A 84 9.09 -21.65 2.16
C ASP A 84 7.63 -21.99 1.77
N GLU A 85 6.60 -21.37 2.38
CA GLU A 85 5.19 -21.76 2.14
C GLU A 85 4.27 -20.65 1.60
N VAL A 86 4.76 -19.44 1.32
CA VAL A 86 3.95 -18.46 0.59
C VAL A 86 4.74 -17.77 -0.52
N VAL A 87 4.46 -18.30 -1.71
CA VAL A 87 4.66 -17.74 -3.04
C VAL A 87 6.11 -17.54 -3.47
N GLU A 88 6.75 -18.69 -3.71
CA GLU A 88 7.18 -19.08 -5.06
C GLU A 88 6.04 -18.86 -6.09
N ALA A 89 5.55 -17.63 -6.23
CA ALA A 89 4.80 -17.20 -7.42
C ALA A 89 5.89 -16.98 -8.46
N THR A 90 6.21 -18.10 -9.08
CA THR A 90 7.14 -18.25 -10.18
C THR A 90 7.04 -17.05 -11.12
N SER A 91 8.18 -16.52 -11.55
CA SER A 91 8.26 -15.53 -12.63
C SER A 91 7.46 -15.94 -13.87
N GLU A 92 7.21 -17.25 -14.01
CA GLU A 92 6.39 -17.87 -15.04
C GLU A 92 4.90 -17.49 -14.94
N GLU A 93 4.29 -17.45 -13.75
CA GLU A 93 2.90 -17.02 -13.58
C GLU A 93 2.71 -15.53 -13.89
N PHE A 94 3.70 -14.69 -13.54
CA PHE A 94 3.66 -13.26 -13.86
C PHE A 94 3.87 -13.00 -15.36
N ASP A 95 4.78 -13.75 -15.99
CA ASP A 95 5.00 -13.71 -17.44
C ASP A 95 3.79 -14.25 -18.22
N GLU A 96 3.13 -15.29 -17.70
CA GLU A 96 1.90 -15.83 -18.27
C GLU A 96 0.74 -14.84 -18.14
N LEU A 97 0.66 -14.11 -17.03
CA LEU A 97 -0.33 -13.04 -16.83
C LEU A 97 -0.07 -11.86 -17.78
N LEU A 98 1.19 -11.49 -18.02
CA LEU A 98 1.58 -10.49 -19.03
C LEU A 98 1.29 -10.96 -20.46
N ALA A 99 1.47 -12.25 -20.76
CA ALA A 99 1.13 -12.84 -22.04
C ALA A 99 -0.39 -12.83 -22.27
N GLN A 100 -1.18 -13.21 -21.27
CA GLN A 100 -2.64 -13.15 -21.30
C GLN A 100 -3.15 -11.71 -21.46
N LEU A 101 -2.51 -10.73 -20.81
CA LEU A 101 -2.85 -9.31 -20.98
C LEU A 101 -2.55 -8.80 -22.39
N ASN A 102 -1.42 -9.22 -22.98
CA ASN A 102 -1.06 -8.88 -24.35
C ASN A 102 -1.96 -9.55 -25.40
N GLU A 103 -2.42 -10.77 -25.13
CA GLU A 103 -3.38 -11.46 -25.99
C GLU A 103 -4.78 -10.84 -25.87
N ALA A 104 -5.22 -10.49 -24.65
CA ALA A 104 -6.45 -9.76 -24.41
C ALA A 104 -6.42 -8.39 -25.11
N LYS A 105 -5.27 -7.69 -25.13
CA LYS A 105 -5.07 -6.45 -25.88
C LYS A 105 -5.26 -6.64 -27.40
N LYS A 106 -4.86 -7.79 -27.96
CA LYS A 106 -5.07 -8.13 -29.38
C LYS A 106 -6.54 -8.44 -29.71
N LYS A 107 -7.29 -9.04 -28.78
CA LYS A 107 -8.74 -9.33 -28.95
C LYS A 107 -9.66 -8.17 -28.54
N ALA A 108 -9.16 -7.19 -27.81
CA ALA A 108 -9.94 -6.08 -27.29
C ALA A 108 -10.19 -4.96 -28.31
N SER A 109 -11.41 -4.40 -28.26
CA SER A 109 -11.85 -3.22 -29.01
C SER A 109 -10.89 -2.02 -28.84
N PRO A 110 -10.73 -1.13 -29.84
CA PRO A 110 -9.84 0.05 -29.78
C PRO A 110 -10.07 0.93 -28.54
N LYS A 111 -11.32 0.98 -28.05
CA LYS A 111 -11.70 1.75 -26.86
C LYS A 111 -11.18 1.11 -25.56
N SER A 112 -11.13 -0.22 -25.50
CA SER A 112 -10.52 -0.97 -24.38
C SER A 112 -9.00 -0.91 -24.42
N GLN A 113 -8.38 -0.89 -25.60
CA GLN A 113 -6.92 -0.75 -25.73
C GLN A 113 -6.41 0.60 -25.20
N GLN A 114 -7.16 1.68 -25.36
CA GLN A 114 -6.82 2.97 -24.74
C GLN A 114 -6.90 2.91 -23.22
N THR A 115 -7.94 2.30 -22.66
CA THR A 115 -8.06 2.15 -21.19
C THR A 115 -6.95 1.26 -20.64
N ILE A 116 -6.65 0.15 -21.30
CA ILE A 116 -5.55 -0.76 -20.93
C ILE A 116 -4.20 -0.04 -21.01
N SER A 117 -3.93 0.72 -22.08
CA SER A 117 -2.66 1.45 -22.22
C SER A 117 -2.52 2.56 -21.17
N ARG A 118 -3.63 3.23 -20.80
CA ARG A 118 -3.65 4.22 -19.73
C ARG A 118 -3.40 3.57 -18.37
N MET A 119 -3.95 2.37 -18.14
CA MET A 119 -3.77 1.62 -16.89
C MET A 119 -2.36 1.03 -16.76
N ILE A 120 -1.74 0.55 -17.85
CA ILE A 120 -0.32 0.12 -17.85
C ILE A 120 0.59 1.30 -17.49
N GLY A 121 0.36 2.48 -18.07
CA GLY A 121 1.15 3.68 -17.71
C GLY A 121 0.91 4.16 -16.27
N MET A 122 -0.20 3.79 -15.63
CA MET A 122 -0.44 4.05 -14.21
C MET A 122 0.21 2.98 -13.31
N ALA A 123 0.28 1.73 -13.79
CA ALA A 123 0.99 0.64 -13.14
C ALA A 123 2.50 0.89 -13.09
N GLU A 124 3.10 1.32 -14.21
CA GLU A 124 4.52 1.67 -14.31
C GLU A 124 4.91 2.83 -13.37
N ARG A 125 3.94 3.67 -13.00
CA ARG A 125 4.11 4.77 -12.05
C ARG A 125 3.78 4.40 -10.60
N GLY A 126 3.32 3.18 -10.34
CA GLY A 126 2.96 2.71 -8.99
C GLY A 126 1.72 3.37 -8.38
N GLU A 127 0.85 3.96 -9.20
CA GLU A 127 -0.32 4.75 -8.75
C GLU A 127 -1.64 3.96 -8.83
N LEU A 128 -1.58 2.62 -8.93
CA LEU A 128 -2.77 1.79 -8.97
C LEU A 128 -3.35 1.60 -7.56
N ASP A 129 -4.40 2.36 -7.26
CA ASP A 129 -5.27 2.17 -6.09
C ASP A 129 -6.15 0.90 -6.26
N ASP A 130 -6.56 0.29 -5.15
CA ASP A 130 -7.40 -0.92 -5.13
C ASP A 130 -8.71 -0.76 -5.91
N SER A 131 -9.23 0.46 -5.98
CA SER A 131 -10.40 0.80 -6.79
C SER A 131 -10.15 0.61 -8.29
N ALA A 132 -8.93 0.87 -8.76
CA ALA A 132 -8.53 0.64 -10.13
C ALA A 132 -8.34 -0.86 -10.43
N TRP A 133 -7.82 -1.62 -9.45
CA TRP A 133 -7.75 -3.09 -9.55
C TRP A 133 -9.11 -3.74 -9.75
N LYS A 134 -10.13 -3.25 -9.04
CA LYS A 134 -11.50 -3.75 -9.18
C LYS A 134 -12.09 -3.45 -10.57
N LEU A 135 -11.84 -2.26 -11.11
CA LEU A 135 -12.25 -1.89 -12.46
C LEU A 135 -11.54 -2.73 -13.54
N ILE A 136 -10.28 -3.09 -13.31
CA ILE A 136 -9.53 -4.01 -14.17
C ILE A 136 -10.17 -5.39 -14.16
N ASN A 137 -10.46 -5.92 -12.97
CA ASN A 137 -11.06 -7.25 -12.84
C ASN A 137 -12.47 -7.33 -13.46
N ASP A 138 -13.28 -6.28 -13.27
CA ASP A 138 -14.60 -6.18 -13.90
C ASP A 138 -14.50 -6.10 -15.43
N LEU A 139 -13.54 -5.33 -15.97
CA LEU A 139 -13.31 -5.24 -17.41
C LEU A 139 -12.81 -6.56 -18.03
N LEU A 140 -11.89 -7.26 -17.35
CA LEU A 140 -11.42 -8.58 -17.79
C LEU A 140 -12.55 -9.61 -17.76
N THR A 141 -13.37 -9.57 -16.72
CA THR A 141 -14.53 -10.47 -16.58
C THR A 141 -15.58 -10.22 -17.66
N GLU A 142 -15.84 -8.97 -18.02
CA GLU A 142 -16.76 -8.63 -19.12
C GLU A 142 -16.21 -8.97 -20.51
N LEU A 143 -14.90 -8.91 -20.72
CA LEU A 143 -14.27 -9.34 -21.97
C LEU A 143 -14.23 -10.86 -22.13
N ALA A 144 -14.14 -11.62 -21.04
CA ALA A 144 -14.14 -13.09 -21.06
C ALA A 144 -15.53 -13.71 -21.31
N LYS A 145 -16.62 -12.95 -21.09
CA LYS A 145 -18.01 -13.39 -21.35
C LYS A 145 -18.44 -13.31 -22.81
N LYS A 146 -17.60 -12.79 -23.71
CA LYS A 146 -17.92 -12.51 -25.11
C LYS A 146 -17.17 -13.42 -26.07
#